data_AF-A0AAV5MC96-F1
#
_entry.id   AF-A0AAV5MC96-F1
#
_cell.length_a   1.000
_cell.length_b   1.000
_cell.length_c   1.000
_cell.angle_alpha   90.00
_cell.angle_beta   90.00
_cell.angle_gamma   90.00
#
_symmetry.space_group_name_H-M   'P 1'
#
loop_
_entity.id
_entity.type
_entity.pdbx_description
1 polymer ?
#
loop_
_entity_poly.entity_id
_entity_poly.type
_entity_poly.pdbx_seq_one_letter_code
_entity_poly.pdbx_strand_id
1 'polypeptide(L)'
;MTSISRTLTRFRAAGSLYIFPANHLVPKISFSSDARAICSVSDPSSTAPSPSQSADKQRGSRWSRWLLFLPGAITFGLGTWQIFRRQEKIKTLEFRQKRLEKEPLKFKEISPSSESLDSLEFQRAECKGAFDEEKSIYVGPRSRSISGVTENGYYLITPLMPNSGDPGR
;
A
#
# COMPACT_ATOMS: atom_id res chain seq x y z
N MET A 1 -38.58 -0.43 -26.73
CA MET A 1 -38.34 1.02 -26.53
C MET A 1 -38.81 1.32 -25.12
N THR A 2 -37.96 1.41 -24.11
CA THR A 2 -37.20 2.63 -23.75
C THR A 2 -35.94 2.27 -22.93
N SER A 3 -34.88 3.01 -23.19
CA SER A 3 -33.54 2.89 -22.60
C SER A 3 -33.38 3.92 -21.47
N ILE A 4 -32.87 3.52 -20.31
CA ILE A 4 -32.50 4.45 -19.22
C ILE A 4 -31.00 4.27 -18.97
N SER A 5 -30.23 5.23 -19.48
CA SER A 5 -28.78 5.29 -19.35
C SER A 5 -28.37 5.72 -17.94
N ARG A 6 -27.43 4.99 -17.35
CA ARG A 6 -26.74 5.33 -16.09
C ARG A 6 -25.55 6.22 -16.39
N THR A 7 -25.46 7.38 -15.73
CA THR A 7 -24.28 8.26 -15.80
C THR A 7 -23.64 8.35 -14.42
N LEU A 8 -22.56 7.61 -14.19
CA LEU A 8 -21.66 7.78 -13.04
C LEU A 8 -20.35 8.39 -13.53
N THR A 9 -20.19 9.69 -13.30
CA THR A 9 -18.98 10.44 -13.56
C THR A 9 -17.87 10.00 -12.59
N ARG A 10 -16.97 9.11 -13.05
CA ARG A 10 -15.69 8.86 -12.38
C ARG A 10 -14.66 9.87 -12.88
N PHE A 11 -14.28 10.83 -12.03
CA PHE A 11 -13.05 11.57 -12.22
C PHE A 11 -11.85 10.61 -12.07
N ARG A 12 -11.19 10.33 -13.19
CA ARG A 12 -9.91 9.60 -13.23
C ARG A 12 -8.82 10.67 -13.39
N ALA A 13 -8.10 10.95 -12.32
CA ALA A 13 -6.87 11.73 -12.41
C ALA A 13 -5.84 10.91 -13.20
N ALA A 14 -5.45 11.43 -14.37
CA ALA A 14 -4.40 10.87 -15.20
C ALA A 14 -3.04 11.13 -14.54
N GLY A 15 -2.49 10.11 -13.88
CA GLY A 15 -1.09 10.08 -13.48
C GLY A 15 -0.24 9.59 -14.66
N SER A 16 0.39 10.52 -15.35
CA SER A 16 1.38 10.27 -16.41
C SER A 16 2.57 9.49 -15.84
N LEU A 17 2.70 8.23 -16.23
CA LEU A 17 3.87 7.39 -15.95
C LEU A 17 5.04 7.85 -16.83
N TYR A 18 5.94 8.65 -16.27
CA TYR A 18 7.27 8.80 -16.84
C TYR A 18 8.16 7.67 -16.32
N ILE A 19 8.46 6.74 -17.21
CA ILE A 19 9.47 5.70 -17.03
C ILE A 19 10.82 6.39 -17.14
N PHE A 20 11.56 6.48 -16.03
CA PHE A 20 12.98 6.85 -16.04
C PHE A 20 13.82 5.60 -15.74
N PRO A 21 14.89 5.33 -16.51
CA PRO A 21 15.75 4.19 -16.29
C PRO A 21 16.61 4.39 -15.03
N ALA A 22 16.80 3.28 -14.32
CA ALA A 22 17.58 3.19 -13.11
C ALA A 22 19.08 3.38 -13.39
N ASN A 23 19.63 4.53 -13.01
CA ASN A 23 21.06 4.68 -12.75
C ASN A 23 21.24 4.86 -11.25
N HIS A 24 21.90 3.88 -10.63
CA HIS A 24 22.32 3.94 -9.25
C HIS A 24 23.22 5.16 -9.04
N LEU A 25 22.97 5.94 -7.99
CA LEU A 25 23.91 6.87 -7.41
C LEU A 25 23.41 7.15 -5.99
N VAL A 26 23.96 6.39 -5.03
CA VAL A 26 23.70 6.58 -3.61
C VAL A 26 24.26 7.94 -3.20
N PRO A 27 23.47 8.87 -2.64
CA PRO A 27 24.02 10.09 -2.08
C PRO A 27 24.72 9.72 -0.76
N LYS A 28 26.05 9.80 -0.73
CA LYS A 28 26.81 9.81 0.53
C LYS A 28 26.57 11.16 1.20
N ILE A 29 25.66 11.20 2.17
CA ILE A 29 25.47 12.38 3.02
C ILE A 29 26.64 12.42 4.00
N SER A 30 27.67 13.19 3.65
CA SER A 30 28.79 13.48 4.55
C SER A 30 28.41 14.70 5.39
N PHE A 31 28.10 14.49 6.67
CA PHE A 31 27.92 15.59 7.62
C PHE A 31 29.32 16.13 7.98
N SER A 32 29.70 17.27 7.40
CA SER A 32 30.84 18.06 7.88
C SER A 32 30.33 19.07 8.90
N SER A 33 30.82 18.96 10.14
CA SER A 33 30.48 19.87 11.23
C SER A 33 31.66 20.82 11.45
N ASP A 34 31.69 21.92 10.72
CA ASP A 34 32.66 22.99 10.95
C ASP A 34 32.09 24.00 11.96
N ALA A 35 32.40 23.78 13.23
CA ALA A 35 32.19 24.76 14.29
C ALA A 35 33.29 25.83 14.23
N ARG A 36 32.99 27.01 13.67
CA ARG A 36 33.85 28.19 13.86
C ARG A 36 33.39 28.99 15.07
N ALA A 37 34.13 28.83 16.16
CA ALA A 37 34.14 29.82 17.24
C ALA A 37 34.88 31.07 16.74
N ILE A 38 34.20 32.21 16.73
CA ILE A 38 34.85 33.51 16.54
C ILE A 38 34.65 34.29 17.84
N CYS A 39 35.73 34.40 18.60
CA CYS A 39 35.84 35.29 19.74
C CYS A 39 36.81 36.40 19.34
N SER A 40 36.34 37.64 19.29
CA SER A 40 37.20 38.82 19.23
C SER A 40 36.47 39.99 19.90
N VAL A 41 37.04 40.42 21.02
CA VAL A 41 36.66 41.57 21.86
C VAL A 41 37.43 42.82 21.40
N SER A 42 36.89 44.00 21.79
CA SER A 42 37.41 45.39 21.69
C SER A 42 36.94 46.17 20.46
N ASP A 43 36.43 47.41 20.50
CA ASP A 43 36.11 48.40 21.56
C ASP A 43 35.21 49.51 20.94
N PRO A 44 34.60 50.44 21.72
CA PRO A 44 33.53 51.33 21.27
C PRO A 44 34.01 52.73 20.85
N SER A 45 33.35 53.35 19.86
CA SER A 45 33.34 54.82 19.72
C SER A 45 32.12 55.35 18.95
N SER A 46 31.64 56.50 19.43
CA SER A 46 30.42 57.25 19.09
C SER A 46 30.15 57.55 17.62
N THR A 47 28.86 57.63 17.24
CA THR A 47 28.14 58.92 17.02
C THR A 47 26.81 58.68 16.28
N ALA A 48 25.71 58.86 17.02
CA ALA A 48 24.38 59.47 16.71
C ALA A 48 23.66 59.31 15.33
N PRO A 49 22.31 59.46 15.32
CA PRO A 49 21.39 58.61 14.59
C PRO A 49 20.82 59.22 13.29
N SER A 50 20.27 58.38 12.42
CA SER A 50 19.13 58.77 11.59
C SER A 50 18.24 57.55 11.27
N PRO A 51 16.92 57.64 11.52
CA PRO A 51 16.00 56.52 11.45
C PRO A 51 15.27 56.48 10.10
N SER A 52 15.28 55.32 9.45
CA SER A 52 14.23 54.95 8.51
C SER A 52 14.15 53.43 8.38
N GLN A 53 13.84 52.76 9.49
CA GLN A 53 13.24 51.43 9.47
C GLN A 53 11.78 51.58 9.89
N SER A 54 10.89 51.69 8.91
CA SER A 54 9.45 51.55 9.09
C SER A 54 8.83 51.18 7.75
N ALA A 55 7.94 50.21 7.60
CA ALA A 55 7.46 49.18 8.49
C ALA A 55 6.69 48.16 7.63
N ASP A 56 7.37 47.29 6.89
CA ASP A 56 6.75 46.10 6.29
C ASP A 56 7.09 44.84 7.09
N LYS A 57 6.87 44.89 8.41
CA LYS A 57 7.24 43.80 9.33
C LYS A 57 6.12 43.32 10.25
N GLN A 58 4.86 43.61 9.95
CA GLN A 58 3.75 43.12 10.78
C GLN A 58 2.94 41.97 10.16
N ARG A 59 3.00 41.79 8.83
CA ARG A 59 2.23 40.72 8.15
C ARG A 59 2.94 39.37 8.09
N GLY A 60 4.28 39.35 8.15
CA GLY A 60 5.10 38.13 8.03
C GLY A 60 5.25 37.30 9.32
N SER A 61 5.05 37.89 10.51
CA SER A 61 5.32 37.21 11.80
C SER A 61 4.25 36.19 12.20
N ARG A 62 2.99 36.40 11.78
CA ARG A 62 1.90 35.46 12.08
C ARG A 62 1.96 34.26 11.14
N TRP A 63 2.18 34.48 9.85
CA TRP A 63 2.24 33.40 8.86
C TRP A 63 3.50 32.54 9.01
N SER A 64 4.64 33.14 9.36
CA SER A 64 5.86 32.38 9.69
C SER A 64 5.67 31.46 10.90
N ARG A 65 4.89 31.89 11.91
CA ARG A 65 4.52 31.05 13.06
C ARG A 65 3.66 29.84 12.67
N TRP A 66 2.74 29.98 11.71
CA TRP A 66 1.95 28.85 11.19
C TRP A 66 2.80 27.86 10.38
N LEU A 67 3.81 28.35 9.64
CA LEU A 67 4.73 27.49 8.89
C LEU A 67 5.57 26.56 9.79
N LEU A 68 5.84 26.95 11.04
CA LEU A 68 6.53 26.08 12.00
C LEU A 68 5.69 24.85 12.40
N PHE A 69 4.37 24.91 12.27
CA PHE A 69 3.48 23.76 12.49
C PHE A 69 3.32 22.88 11.25
N LEU A 70 3.75 23.34 10.08
CA LEU A 70 3.54 22.63 8.81
C LEU A 70 4.20 21.24 8.78
N PRO A 71 5.47 21.05 9.22
CA PRO A 71 6.06 19.72 9.30
C PRO A 71 5.32 18.80 10.29
N GLY A 72 4.85 19.35 11.41
CA GLY A 72 4.05 18.63 12.41
C GLY A 72 2.71 18.17 11.85
N ALA A 73 2.01 19.04 11.13
CA ALA A 73 0.74 18.70 10.49
C ALA A 73 0.89 17.63 9.39
N ILE A 74 1.96 17.70 8.59
CA ILE A 74 2.24 16.71 7.53
C ILE A 74 2.58 15.35 8.14
N THR A 75 3.50 15.30 9.11
CA THR A 75 3.89 14.05 9.80
C THR A 75 2.71 13.44 10.55
N PHE A 76 1.88 14.25 11.20
CA PHE A 76 0.64 13.79 11.84
C PHE A 76 -0.34 13.23 10.81
N GLY A 77 -0.63 13.95 9.72
CA GLY A 77 -1.51 13.47 8.66
C GLY A 77 -1.03 12.16 8.03
N LEU A 78 0.28 12.05 7.76
CA LEU A 78 0.91 10.82 7.26
C LEU A 78 0.81 9.68 8.29
N GLY A 79 1.08 9.94 9.57
CA GLY A 79 0.97 8.95 10.63
C GLY A 79 -0.46 8.45 10.83
N THR A 80 -1.43 9.38 10.86
CA THR A 80 -2.86 9.06 10.93
C THR A 80 -3.31 8.24 9.71
N TRP A 81 -2.84 8.58 8.50
CA TRP A 81 -3.12 7.77 7.31
C TRP A 81 -2.52 6.35 7.42
N GLN A 82 -1.28 6.23 7.88
CA GLN A 82 -0.61 4.95 8.06
C GLN A 82 -1.37 4.05 9.04
N ILE A 83 -1.90 4.59 10.15
CA ILE A 83 -2.70 3.79 11.09
C ILE A 83 -4.00 3.32 10.44
N PHE A 84 -4.75 4.18 9.74
CA PHE A 84 -5.98 3.76 9.04
C PHE A 84 -5.71 2.69 7.98
N ARG A 85 -4.66 2.87 7.16
CA ARG A 85 -4.25 1.86 6.17
C ARG A 85 -3.90 0.52 6.80
N ARG A 86 -3.27 0.53 7.98
CA ARG A 86 -2.99 -0.69 8.73
C ARG A 86 -4.27 -1.33 9.23
N GLN A 87 -5.21 -0.56 9.78
CA GLN A 87 -6.48 -1.06 10.27
C GLN A 87 -7.32 -1.68 9.15
N GLU A 88 -7.36 -1.08 7.95
CA GLU A 88 -8.01 -1.67 6.76
C GLU A 88 -7.45 -3.06 6.47
N LYS A 89 -6.12 -3.18 6.41
CA LYS A 89 -5.45 -4.46 6.15
C LYS A 89 -5.76 -5.50 7.22
N ILE A 90 -5.70 -5.12 8.49
CA ILE A 90 -6.00 -6.02 9.61
C ILE A 90 -7.44 -6.51 9.52
N LYS A 91 -8.41 -5.60 9.30
CA LYS A 91 -9.82 -5.94 9.16
C LYS A 91 -10.06 -6.93 8.02
N THR A 92 -9.42 -6.74 6.87
CA THR A 92 -9.52 -7.68 5.74
C THR A 92 -8.92 -9.05 6.09
N LEU A 93 -7.78 -9.09 6.77
CA LEU A 93 -7.16 -10.35 7.20
C LEU A 93 -8.04 -11.08 8.21
N GLU A 94 -8.56 -10.38 9.22
CA GLU A 94 -9.48 -10.96 10.21
C GLU A 94 -10.76 -11.48 9.56
N PHE A 95 -11.33 -10.76 8.59
CA PHE A 95 -12.50 -11.20 7.84
C PHE A 95 -12.25 -12.55 7.14
N ARG A 96 -11.12 -12.67 6.45
CA ARG A 96 -10.72 -13.91 5.76
C ARG A 96 -10.44 -15.03 6.75
N GLN A 97 -9.70 -14.74 7.81
CA GLN A 97 -9.33 -15.71 8.84
C GLN A 97 -10.58 -16.32 9.50
N LYS A 98 -11.53 -15.50 9.94
CA LYS A 98 -12.79 -15.95 10.53
C LYS A 98 -13.61 -16.83 9.60
N ARG A 99 -13.52 -16.62 8.28
CA ARG A 99 -14.22 -17.44 7.27
C ARG A 99 -13.50 -18.76 7.02
N LEU A 100 -12.17 -18.76 7.05
CA LEU A 100 -11.35 -19.97 6.94
C LEU A 100 -11.47 -20.88 8.17
N GLU A 101 -11.77 -20.33 9.34
CA GLU A 101 -12.01 -21.09 10.57
C GLU A 101 -13.40 -21.76 10.62
N LYS A 102 -14.33 -21.36 9.76
CA LYS A 102 -15.64 -22.01 9.67
C LYS A 102 -15.52 -23.43 9.19
N GLU A 103 -16.54 -24.22 9.53
CA GLU A 103 -16.65 -25.60 9.08
C GLU A 103 -16.51 -25.69 7.55
N PRO A 104 -15.64 -26.58 7.04
CA PRO A 104 -15.49 -26.78 5.61
C PRO A 104 -16.81 -27.24 4.99
N LEU A 105 -17.18 -26.62 3.86
CA LEU A 105 -18.36 -27.05 3.12
C LEU A 105 -18.04 -28.28 2.27
N LYS A 106 -18.93 -29.27 2.31
CA LYS A 106 -18.83 -30.41 1.40
C LYS A 106 -19.09 -29.91 -0.01
N PHE A 107 -18.17 -30.20 -0.92
CA PHE A 107 -18.26 -29.77 -2.32
C PHE A 107 -19.59 -30.13 -3.01
N LYS A 108 -20.24 -31.23 -2.58
CA LYS A 108 -21.55 -31.68 -3.08
C LYS A 108 -22.69 -30.71 -2.79
N GLU A 109 -22.59 -29.93 -1.72
CA GLU A 109 -23.64 -29.01 -1.26
C GLU A 109 -23.52 -27.61 -1.90
N ILE A 110 -22.41 -27.36 -2.61
CA ILE A 110 -22.13 -26.12 -3.32
C ILE A 110 -22.86 -26.13 -4.67
N SER A 111 -24.19 -26.10 -4.64
CA SER A 111 -24.98 -25.79 -5.83
C SER A 111 -24.89 -24.29 -6.09
N PRO A 112 -24.58 -23.83 -7.32
CA PRO A 112 -24.40 -22.43 -7.63
C PRO A 112 -25.77 -21.74 -7.75
N SER A 113 -26.52 -21.66 -6.64
CA SER A 113 -27.63 -20.72 -6.53
C SER A 113 -27.03 -19.34 -6.29
N SER A 114 -27.33 -18.43 -7.21
CA SER A 114 -26.70 -17.10 -7.39
C SER A 114 -26.71 -16.18 -6.16
N GLU A 115 -27.47 -16.50 -5.12
CA GLU A 115 -27.57 -15.67 -3.91
C GLU A 115 -26.51 -15.97 -2.85
N SER A 116 -25.73 -17.06 -2.98
CA SER A 116 -24.81 -17.51 -1.92
C SER A 116 -23.32 -17.28 -2.18
N LEU A 117 -22.88 -16.86 -3.37
CA LEU A 117 -21.46 -16.80 -3.74
C LEU A 117 -20.63 -15.86 -2.85
N ASP A 118 -21.17 -14.70 -2.48
CA ASP A 118 -20.50 -13.76 -1.56
C ASP A 118 -20.34 -14.34 -0.16
N SER A 119 -21.23 -15.26 0.25
CA SER A 119 -21.15 -15.93 1.54
C SER A 119 -20.11 -17.06 1.56
N LEU A 120 -19.83 -17.64 0.39
CA LEU A 120 -18.84 -18.70 0.16
C LEU A 120 -17.42 -18.17 0.00
N GLU A 121 -17.24 -16.85 -0.17
CA GLU A 121 -15.92 -16.25 -0.29
C GLU A 121 -15.07 -16.54 0.95
N PHE A 122 -13.85 -17.03 0.72
CA PHE A 122 -12.89 -17.43 1.76
C PHE A 122 -13.36 -18.54 2.70
N GLN A 123 -14.38 -19.32 2.32
CA GLN A 123 -14.76 -20.51 3.07
C GLN A 123 -13.96 -21.73 2.58
N ARG A 124 -13.56 -22.59 3.51
CA ARG A 124 -12.90 -23.86 3.18
C ARG A 124 -13.93 -24.81 2.55
N ALA A 125 -13.49 -25.60 1.58
CA ALA A 125 -14.29 -26.66 0.99
C ALA A 125 -13.55 -28.00 1.14
N GLU A 126 -14.32 -29.07 1.38
CA GLU A 126 -13.83 -30.44 1.42
C GLU A 126 -14.24 -31.16 0.13
N CYS A 127 -13.24 -31.61 -0.63
CA CYS A 127 -13.39 -32.28 -1.91
C CYS A 127 -12.63 -33.62 -1.88
N LYS A 128 -13.19 -34.65 -2.52
CA LYS A 128 -12.54 -35.96 -2.71
C LYS A 128 -12.54 -36.31 -4.21
N GLY A 129 -11.40 -36.74 -4.72
CA GLY A 129 -11.20 -36.97 -6.15
C GLY A 129 -9.86 -37.64 -6.47
N ALA A 130 -9.57 -37.78 -7.76
CA ALA A 130 -8.27 -38.18 -8.28
C ALA A 130 -7.66 -37.04 -9.12
N PHE A 131 -6.35 -36.82 -8.98
CA PHE A 131 -5.64 -35.83 -9.78
C PHE A 131 -5.35 -36.38 -11.17
N ASP A 132 -5.64 -35.58 -12.20
CA ASP A 132 -5.34 -35.92 -13.59
C ASP A 132 -4.05 -35.20 -14.03
N GLU A 133 -2.93 -35.93 -13.95
CA GLU A 133 -1.60 -35.43 -14.26
C GLU A 133 -1.41 -35.11 -15.75
N GLU A 134 -2.15 -35.79 -16.64
CA GLU A 134 -2.09 -35.55 -18.09
C GLU A 134 -2.61 -34.15 -18.45
N LYS A 135 -3.53 -33.62 -17.65
CA LYS A 135 -4.08 -32.26 -17.79
C LYS A 135 -3.41 -31.23 -16.88
N SER A 136 -2.24 -31.55 -16.32
CA SER A 136 -1.50 -30.59 -15.51
C SER A 136 -0.90 -29.46 -16.35
N ILE A 137 -0.90 -28.24 -15.80
CA ILE A 137 -0.37 -27.05 -16.48
C ILE A 137 0.65 -26.32 -15.61
N TYR A 138 1.70 -25.81 -16.26
CA TYR A 138 2.68 -24.93 -15.63
C TYR A 138 2.27 -23.47 -15.81
N VAL A 139 2.17 -22.73 -14.71
CA VAL A 139 1.77 -21.32 -14.71
C VAL A 139 2.94 -20.44 -14.30
N GLY A 140 3.53 -19.82 -15.33
CA GLY A 140 4.41 -18.66 -15.28
C GLY A 140 5.74 -18.81 -14.51
N PRO A 141 6.78 -18.05 -14.88
CA PRO A 141 7.97 -17.97 -14.06
C PRO A 141 7.64 -17.31 -12.72
N ARG A 142 7.91 -18.01 -11.62
CA ARG A 142 7.69 -17.59 -10.24
C ARG A 142 8.99 -17.75 -9.48
N SER A 143 9.59 -16.63 -9.09
CA SER A 143 10.76 -16.61 -8.22
C SER A 143 10.44 -17.30 -6.90
N ARG A 144 11.17 -18.37 -6.56
CA ARG A 144 11.22 -18.94 -5.22
C ARG A 144 12.59 -18.65 -4.63
N SER A 145 12.61 -18.17 -3.38
CA SER A 145 13.85 -18.08 -2.63
C SER A 145 14.04 -19.40 -1.89
N ILE A 146 15.06 -20.16 -2.29
CA ILE A 146 15.49 -21.36 -1.59
C ILE A 146 16.84 -21.04 -0.99
N SER A 147 16.93 -21.09 0.35
CA SER A 147 18.18 -20.86 1.09
C SER A 147 18.89 -19.54 0.74
N GLY A 148 18.14 -18.48 0.40
CA GLY A 148 18.69 -17.16 0.05
C GLY A 148 19.08 -17.00 -1.43
N VAL A 149 18.99 -18.07 -2.23
CA VAL A 149 19.17 -18.01 -3.68
C VAL A 149 17.80 -17.90 -4.34
N THR A 150 17.65 -16.92 -5.25
CA THR A 150 16.42 -16.77 -6.02
C THR A 150 16.48 -17.69 -7.24
N GLU A 151 15.63 -18.70 -7.26
CA GLU A 151 15.48 -19.62 -8.38
C GLU A 151 14.16 -19.38 -9.10
N ASN A 152 14.17 -19.57 -10.41
CA ASN A 152 12.95 -19.47 -11.22
C ASN A 152 12.19 -20.80 -11.11
N GLY A 153 11.04 -20.76 -10.45
CA GLY A 153 10.09 -21.88 -10.39
C GLY A 153 8.84 -21.64 -11.23
N TYR A 154 7.90 -22.57 -11.17
CA TYR A 154 6.57 -22.47 -11.79
C TYR A 154 5.53 -22.96 -10.79
N TYR A 155 4.28 -22.50 -10.91
CA TYR A 155 3.17 -23.20 -10.27
C TYR A 155 2.74 -24.37 -11.15
N LEU A 156 2.57 -25.55 -10.55
CA LEU A 156 1.94 -26.70 -11.18
C LEU A 156 0.48 -26.73 -10.74
N ILE A 157 -0.45 -26.63 -11.68
CA ILE A 157 -1.89 -26.77 -11.40
C ILE A 157 -2.33 -28.10 -12.00
N THR A 158 -2.76 -29.02 -11.14
CA THR A 158 -3.30 -30.32 -11.54
C THR A 158 -4.79 -30.38 -11.20
N PRO A 159 -5.67 -30.58 -12.19
CA PRO A 159 -7.11 -30.65 -11.92
C PRO A 159 -7.47 -31.86 -11.06
N LEU A 160 -8.38 -31.66 -10.09
CA LEU A 160 -8.94 -32.72 -9.24
C LEU A 160 -10.28 -33.16 -9.83
N MET A 161 -10.34 -34.41 -10.29
CA MET A 161 -11.54 -35.01 -10.88
C MET A 161 -12.39 -35.67 -9.79
N PRO A 162 -13.72 -35.42 -9.75
CA PRO A 162 -14.59 -36.04 -8.76
C PRO A 162 -14.69 -37.56 -8.97
N ASN A 163 -14.77 -38.33 -7.89
CA ASN A 163 -14.92 -39.77 -7.97
C ASN A 163 -16.33 -40.12 -8.50
N SER A 164 -16.40 -40.82 -9.62
CA SER A 164 -17.65 -41.20 -10.31
C SER A 164 -18.55 -42.20 -9.54
N GLY A 165 -18.17 -42.60 -8.32
CA GLY A 165 -18.78 -43.73 -7.59
C GLY A 165 -19.74 -43.35 -6.46
N ASP A 166 -20.15 -42.10 -6.33
CA ASP A 166 -21.06 -41.67 -5.25
C ASP A 166 -22.48 -41.43 -5.82
N PRO A 167 -23.47 -42.30 -5.51
CA PRO A 167 -24.76 -42.42 -6.21
C PRO A 167 -25.79 -41.35 -5.83
N GLY A 168 -25.38 -40.09 -5.67
CA GLY A 168 -26.24 -38.98 -5.25
C GLY A 168 -26.43 -37.88 -6.30
N ARG A 169 -26.33 -38.21 -7.59
CA ARG A 169 -26.54 -37.29 -8.71
C ARG A 169 -27.92 -37.48 -9.32
#